data_AF-A0A7V9EDM5-F1
#
_entry.id   AF-A0A7V9EDM5-F1
#
_cell.length_a   1.000
_cell.length_b   1.000
_cell.length_c   1.000
_cell.angle_alpha   90.00
_cell.angle_beta   90.00
_cell.angle_gamma   90.00
#
_symmetry.space_group_name_H-M   'P 1'
#
loop_
_entity.id
_entity.type
_entity.pdbx_description
1 polymer ?
#
loop_
_entity_poly.entity_id
_entity_poly.type
_entity_poly.pdbx_seq_one_letter_code
_entity_poly.pdbx_strand_id
1 'polypeptide(L)' 'MSNDMVKRLAWSGLLAGVGALTSIVAHRIASEIWTRVTGEDPPVD' A
#
# COMPACT_ATOMS: atom_id res chain seq x y z
N MET A 1 18.22 7.79 25.43
CA MET A 1 18.37 6.45 24.84
C MET A 1 17.02 5.77 24.57
N SER A 2 16.11 5.69 25.53
CA SER A 2 14.82 4.97 25.35
C SER A 2 13.83 5.65 24.40
N ASN A 3 13.73 6.98 24.38
CA ASN A 3 12.74 7.70 23.56
C ASN A 3 13.06 7.66 22.06
N ASP A 4 14.32 7.80 21.67
CA ASP A 4 14.70 7.86 20.25
C ASP A 4 14.58 6.51 19.55
N MET A 5 14.88 5.41 20.26
CA MET A 5 14.69 4.06 19.74
C MET A 5 13.20 3.77 19.51
N VAL A 6 12.34 4.11 20.48
CA VAL A 6 10.88 3.95 20.37
C VAL A 6 10.32 4.78 19.21
N LYS A 7 10.76 6.04 19.06
CA LYS A 7 10.34 6.89 17.94
C LYS A 7 10.75 6.32 16.58
N ARG A 8 11.98 5.80 16.45
CA ARG A 8 12.44 5.16 15.20
C ARG A 8 11.64 3.90 14.87
N LEU A 9 11.32 3.09 15.87
CA LEU A 9 10.51 1.90 15.69
C LEU A 9 9.07 2.27 15.29
N ALA A 10 8.46 3.24 15.97
CA ALA A 10 7.13 3.74 15.64
C ALA A 10 7.08 4.33 14.23
N TRP A 11 8.09 5.10 13.83
CA TRP A 11 8.22 5.65 12.48
C TRP A 11 8.36 4.56 11.42
N SER A 12 9.20 3.56 11.67
CA SER A 12 9.39 2.43 10.76
C SER A 12 8.12 1.59 10.63
N GLY A 13 7.43 1.34 11.74
CA GLY A 13 6.15 0.64 11.76
C GLY A 13 5.06 1.40 11.01
N LEU A 14 4.99 2.73 11.20
CA LEU A 14 4.05 3.59 10.48
C LEU A 14 4.34 3.58 8.98
N LEU A 15 5.60 3.76 8.57
CA LEU A 15 5.99 3.72 7.16
C LEU A 15 5.70 2.36 6.52
N ALA A 16 6.02 1.26 7.20
CA ALA A 16 5.76 -0.09 6.69
C ALA A 16 4.24 -0.35 6.58
N GLY A 17 3.47 0.02 7.60
CA GLY A 17 2.02 -0.14 7.61
C GLY A 17 1.34 0.68 6.53
N VAL A 18 1.71 1.96 6.40
CA VAL A 18 1.18 2.84 5.35
C VAL A 18 1.58 2.32 3.97
N GLY A 19 2.84 1.93 3.75
CA GLY A 19 3.30 1.40 2.47
C GLY A 19 2.54 0.13 2.06
N ALA A 20 2.33 -0.81 2.98
CA ALA A 20 1.54 -2.01 2.73
C ALA A 20 0.08 -1.69 2.37
N LEU A 21 -0.55 -0.78 3.12
CA LEU A 21 -1.92 -0.33 2.82
C LEU A 21 -2.02 0.38 1.47
N THR A 22 -1.06 1.26 1.16
CA THR A 22 -0.98 1.94 -0.14
C THR A 22 -0.85 0.92 -1.27
N SER A 23 -0.04 -0.13 -1.12
CA SER A 23 0.08 -1.17 -2.14
C SER A 23 -1.26 -1.86 -2.41
N ILE A 24 -2.00 -2.22 -1.35
CA ILE A 24 -3.31 -2.86 -1.49
C ILE A 24 -4.30 -1.92 -2.19
N VAL A 25 -4.37 -0.67 -1.74
CA VAL A 25 -5.29 0.33 -2.30
C VAL A 25 -4.94 0.66 -3.74
N ALA A 26 -3.65 0.83 -4.06
CA ALA A 26 -3.17 1.11 -5.39
C ALA A 26 -3.52 -0.03 -6.35
N HIS A 27 -3.30 -1.29 -5.92
CA HIS A 27 -3.65 -2.46 -6.73
C HIS A 27 -5.15 -2.48 -7.02
N ARG A 28 -6.00 -2.28 -5.99
CA ARG A 28 -7.45 -2.24 -6.15
C ARG A 28 -7.92 -1.13 -7.09
N ILE A 29 -7.35 0.07 -6.96
CA ILE A 29 -7.70 1.21 -7.82
C ILE A 29 -7.27 0.94 -9.26
N ALA A 30 -6.05 0.43 -9.46
CA ALA A 30 -5.53 0.11 -10.79
C ALA A 30 -6.39 -0.96 -11.48
N SER A 31 -6.75 -2.03 -10.76
CA SER A 31 -7.66 -3.07 -11.23
C SER A 31 -9.01 -2.49 -11.67
N GLU A 32 -9.63 -1.64 -10.85
CA GLU A 32 -10.92 -1.03 -11.17
C GLU A 32 -10.84 -0.10 -12.39
N ILE A 33 -9.77 0.72 -12.48
CA ILE A 33 -9.55 1.59 -13.64
C ILE A 33 -9.40 0.74 -14.90
N TRP A 34 -8.62 -0.33 -14.83
CA TRP A 34 -8.42 -1.24 -15.95
C TRP A 34 -9.73 -1.83 -16.44
N THR A 35 -10.52 -2.41 -15.55
CA THR A 35 -11.82 -3.00 -15.91
C THR A 35 -12.77 -1.96 -16.49
N ARG A 36 -12.76 -0.72 -15.99
CA ARG A 36 -13.59 0.35 -16.55
C ARG A 36 -13.16 0.82 -17.94
N VAL A 37 -11.87 0.85 -18.22
CA VAL A 37 -11.33 1.32 -19.50
C VAL A 37 -11.38 0.24 -20.57
N THR A 38 -11.05 -1.00 -20.21
CA THR A 38 -10.92 -2.12 -21.15
C THR A 38 -12.16 -2.99 -21.22
N GLY A 39 -12.97 -3.04 -20.16
CA GLY A 39 -14.09 -3.97 -20.05
C GLY A 39 -13.68 -5.41 -19.73
N GLU A 40 -12.39 -5.67 -19.50
CA GLU A 40 -11.84 -6.99 -19.19
C GLU A 40 -11.28 -7.02 -17.76
N ASP A 41 -11.20 -8.22 -17.18
CA ASP A 41 -10.52 -8.38 -15.89
C ASP A 41 -9.03 -8.03 -16.04
N PRO A 42 -8.43 -7.32 -15.07
CA PRO A 42 -7.01 -6.99 -15.12
C PRO A 42 -6.17 -8.26 -15.16
N PRO A 43 -5.04 -8.25 -15.88
CA PRO A 43 -4.12 -9.38 -15.86
C PRO A 43 -3.60 -9.56 -14.44
N VAL A 44 -4.02 -10.65 -13.81
CA VAL A 44 -3.53 -11.09 -12.50
C VAL A 44 -2.30 -11.95 -12.79
N ASP A 45 -1.11 -11.48 -12.40
CA ASP A 45 0.06 -12.35 -12.25
C ASP A 45 -0.16 -13.34 -11.09
#